data_AF-A0A1D1VNS5-F1
#
_entry.id   AF-A0A1D1VNS5-F1
#
_cell.length_a   1.000
_cell.length_b   1.000
_cell.length_c   1.000
_cell.angle_alpha   90.00
_cell.angle_beta   90.00
_cell.angle_gamma   90.00
#
_symmetry.space_group_name_H-M   'P 1'
#
loop_
_entity.id
_entity.type
_entity.pdbx_description
1 polymer ?
#
loop_
_entity_poly.entity_id
_entity_poly.type
_entity_poly.pdbx_seq_one_letter_code
_entity_poly.pdbx_strand_id
1 'polypeptide(L)'
;MAASLGGTGPRMVAHAFRTTGLTGLPVQEQAHRLLKQSYSRTLRALQQMPQESVYRQSAEAVVRERLEMVEKYKDPVQLEQKINAGLLEEVILQADNELELARSMLNWRPWEPLVATAPENQWQWPFKALAGSGSATDNR
;
A
#
# COMPACT_ATOMS: atom_id res chain seq x y z
N MET A 1 -30.13 50.60 24.52
CA MET A 1 -28.67 50.44 24.45
C MET A 1 -28.36 48.96 24.30
N ALA A 2 -27.58 48.63 23.28
CA ALA A 2 -27.18 47.28 22.91
C ALA A 2 -26.12 46.72 23.85
N ALA A 3 -26.10 45.39 24.04
CA ALA A 3 -24.88 44.61 24.22
C ALA A 3 -25.16 43.12 23.98
N SER A 4 -25.02 42.72 22.72
CA SER A 4 -24.73 41.34 22.33
C SER A 4 -23.32 41.00 22.81
N LEU A 5 -23.16 39.86 23.48
CA LEU A 5 -21.86 39.19 23.59
C LEU A 5 -22.04 37.72 23.26
N GLY A 6 -21.84 37.41 21.98
CA GLY A 6 -21.63 36.06 21.50
C GLY A 6 -20.35 35.48 22.08
N GLY A 7 -20.49 34.41 22.85
CA GLY A 7 -19.39 33.56 23.27
C GLY A 7 -19.32 32.31 22.41
N THR A 8 -19.01 32.43 21.12
CA THR A 8 -18.58 31.28 20.31
C THR A 8 -17.10 31.03 20.56
N GLY A 9 -16.80 30.35 21.66
CA GLY A 9 -15.50 29.70 21.83
C GLY A 9 -15.30 28.66 20.72
N PRO A 10 -14.05 28.36 20.33
CA PRO A 10 -13.78 27.34 19.32
C PRO A 10 -14.38 26.02 19.78
N ARG A 11 -15.38 25.52 19.05
CA ARG A 11 -15.89 24.16 19.25
C ARG A 11 -14.72 23.23 18.95
N MET A 12 -14.19 22.58 19.96
CA MET A 12 -13.30 21.44 19.76
C MET A 12 -14.07 20.44 18.90
N VAL A 13 -13.68 20.31 17.64
CA VAL A 13 -14.17 19.26 16.76
C VAL A 13 -13.49 17.98 17.21
N ALA A 14 -14.13 17.25 18.12
CA ALA A 14 -13.89 15.82 18.18
C ALA A 14 -14.16 15.29 16.77
N HIS A 15 -13.11 14.81 16.10
CA HIS A 15 -13.17 14.32 14.73
C HIS A 15 -13.84 12.94 14.70
N ALA A 16 -15.07 12.86 15.19
CA ALA A 16 -15.93 11.71 15.03
C ALA A 16 -16.67 11.90 13.71
N PHE A 17 -16.02 11.57 12.59
CA PHE A 17 -16.77 11.37 11.36
C PHE A 17 -17.86 10.35 11.65
N ARG A 18 -19.12 10.71 11.40
CA ARG A 18 -20.25 9.78 11.57
C ARG A 18 -20.14 8.58 10.62
N THR A 19 -19.46 8.76 9.48
CA THR A 19 -19.26 7.79 8.42
C THR A 19 -18.00 8.15 7.64
N THR A 20 -17.29 7.16 7.08
CA THR A 20 -16.16 7.36 6.15
C THR A 20 -16.59 7.84 4.75
N GLY A 21 -17.89 7.71 4.41
CA GLY A 21 -18.40 8.00 3.08
C GLY A 21 -18.12 6.89 2.05
N LEU A 22 -17.46 5.80 2.46
CA LEU A 22 -17.17 4.63 1.64
C LEU A 22 -17.99 3.43 2.11
N THR A 23 -18.64 2.75 1.17
CA THR A 23 -19.43 1.55 1.47
C THR A 23 -18.52 0.42 1.93
N GLY A 24 -18.87 -0.23 3.05
CA GLY A 24 -18.11 -1.37 3.58
C GLY A 24 -16.88 -1.01 4.40
N LEU A 25 -16.57 0.28 4.61
CA LEU A 25 -15.45 0.73 5.43
C LEU A 25 -15.96 1.49 6.68
N PRO A 26 -16.07 0.84 7.85
CA PRO A 26 -16.54 1.50 9.06
C PRO A 26 -15.46 2.42 9.65
N VAL A 27 -15.90 3.49 10.32
CA VAL A 27 -15.02 4.45 11.01
C VAL A 27 -14.26 3.75 12.14
N GLN A 28 -12.97 4.05 12.28
CA GLN A 28 -12.10 3.43 13.28
C GLN A 28 -11.66 4.44 14.35
N GLU A 29 -12.25 4.36 15.54
CA GLU A 29 -11.95 5.28 16.65
C GLU A 29 -10.50 5.19 17.16
N GLN A 30 -9.83 4.05 16.97
CA GLN A 30 -8.48 3.79 17.49
C GLN A 30 -7.46 3.60 16.37
N ALA A 31 -7.57 4.40 15.31
CA ALA A 31 -6.73 4.32 14.11
C ALA A 31 -5.21 4.29 14.40
N HIS A 32 -4.70 5.21 15.21
CA HIS A 32 -3.26 5.26 15.55
C HIS A 32 -2.76 3.98 16.22
N ARG A 33 -3.57 3.39 17.11
CA ARG A 33 -3.18 2.15 17.81
C ARG A 33 -3.11 0.99 16.83
N LEU A 34 -4.11 0.87 15.96
CA LEU A 34 -4.18 -0.18 14.95
C LEU A 34 -3.03 -0.07 13.95
N LEU A 35 -2.77 1.13 13.42
CA LEU A 35 -1.65 1.38 12.51
C LEU A 35 -0.30 0.98 13.12
N LYS A 36 -0.03 1.38 14.37
CA LYS A 36 1.20 0.99 15.07
C LYS A 36 1.32 -0.52 15.22
N GLN A 37 0.21 -1.19 15.56
CA GLN A 37 0.19 -2.64 15.70
C GLN A 37 0.45 -3.34 14.37
N SER A 38 -0.20 -2.94 13.29
CA SER A 38 -0.05 -3.54 11.97
C SER A 38 1.36 -3.32 11.44
N TYR A 39 1.88 -2.08 11.45
CA TYR A 39 3.27 -1.81 11.02
C TYR A 39 4.32 -2.57 11.84
N SER A 40 4.16 -2.64 13.17
CA SER A 40 5.08 -3.41 14.03
C SER A 40 5.04 -4.91 13.74
N ARG A 41 3.90 -5.45 13.29
CA ARG A 41 3.76 -6.84 12.86
C ARG A 41 4.38 -7.04 11.48
N THR A 42 4.20 -6.09 10.56
CA THR A 42 4.79 -6.13 9.22
C THR A 42 6.31 -6.10 9.29
N LEU A 43 6.91 -5.21 10.09
CA LEU A 43 8.36 -5.17 10.31
C LEU A 43 8.90 -6.51 10.83
N ARG A 44 8.19 -7.16 11.77
CA ARG A 44 8.56 -8.49 12.27
C ARG A 44 8.48 -9.59 11.20
N ALA A 45 7.52 -9.51 10.28
CA ALA A 45 7.43 -10.45 9.17
C ALA A 45 8.56 -10.23 8.15
N LEU A 46 8.85 -8.97 7.82
CA LEU A 46 9.92 -8.58 6.89
C LEU A 46 11.32 -8.98 7.39
N GLN A 47 11.55 -8.96 8.71
CA GLN A 47 12.80 -9.44 9.33
C GLN A 47 13.13 -10.91 9.03
N GLN A 48 12.14 -11.73 8.66
CA GLN A 48 12.35 -13.14 8.30
C GLN A 48 12.83 -13.32 6.85
N MET A 49 12.78 -12.26 6.03
CA MET A 49 13.24 -12.27 4.64
C MET A 49 14.73 -11.89 4.55
N PRO A 50 15.45 -12.29 3.49
CA PRO A 50 16.84 -11.86 3.30
C PRO A 50 16.99 -10.34 3.12
N GLN A 51 18.11 -9.77 3.56
CA GLN A 51 18.35 -8.31 3.55
C GLN A 51 18.52 -7.76 2.12
N GLU A 52 19.01 -8.60 1.22
CA GLU A 52 19.19 -8.35 -0.21
C GLU A 52 17.88 -8.31 -1.01
N SER A 53 16.77 -8.79 -0.43
CA SER A 53 15.47 -8.77 -1.10
C SER A 53 15.02 -7.32 -1.34
N VAL A 54 14.81 -6.97 -2.61
CA VAL A 54 14.35 -5.63 -3.02
C VAL A 54 12.99 -5.31 -2.39
N TYR A 55 12.09 -6.30 -2.32
CA TYR A 55 10.79 -6.14 -1.66
C TYR A 55 10.94 -5.80 -0.18
N ARG A 56 11.84 -6.49 0.53
CA ARG A 56 12.08 -6.20 1.95
C ARG A 56 12.57 -4.77 2.15
N GLN A 57 13.55 -4.34 1.36
CA GLN A 57 14.13 -2.99 1.48
C GLN A 57 13.09 -1.90 1.22
N SER A 58 12.29 -2.04 0.17
CA SER A 58 11.26 -1.06 -0.18
C SER A 58 10.13 -1.05 0.84
N ALA A 59 9.62 -2.21 1.25
CA ALA A 59 8.55 -2.32 2.23
C ALA A 59 8.99 -1.80 3.60
N GLU A 60 10.21 -2.12 4.07
CA GLU A 60 10.74 -1.59 5.33
C GLU A 60 10.85 -0.06 5.30
N ALA A 61 11.33 0.53 4.21
CA ALA A 61 11.46 1.98 4.09
C ALA A 61 10.10 2.67 4.24
N VAL A 62 9.09 2.21 3.49
CA VAL A 62 7.72 2.77 3.54
C VAL A 62 7.08 2.58 4.91
N VAL A 63 7.19 1.38 5.49
CA VAL A 63 6.58 1.08 6.79
C VAL A 63 7.22 1.89 7.92
N ARG A 64 8.55 2.08 7.91
CA ARG A 64 9.25 2.89 8.91
C ARG A 64 8.86 4.36 8.80
N GLU A 65 8.88 4.92 7.59
CA GLU A 65 8.46 6.31 7.36
C GLU A 65 7.03 6.55 7.87
N ARG A 66 6.09 5.66 7.50
CA ARG A 66 4.69 5.78 7.94
C ARG A 66 4.55 5.60 9.45
N LEU A 67 5.30 4.70 10.06
CA LEU A 67 5.30 4.52 11.52
C LEU A 67 5.79 5.77 12.24
N GLU A 68 6.87 6.40 11.75
CA GLU A 68 7.38 7.67 12.28
C GLU A 68 6.34 8.80 12.16
N MET A 69 5.63 8.89 11.04
CA MET A 69 4.54 9.85 10.86
C MET A 69 3.40 9.62 11.87
N VAL A 70 2.99 8.36 12.08
CA VAL A 70 1.95 7.98 13.05
C VAL A 70 2.37 8.31 14.50
N GLU A 71 3.66 8.25 14.81
CA GLU A 71 4.18 8.65 16.12
C GLU A 71 4.26 10.16 16.30
N LYS A 72 4.61 10.88 15.23
CA LYS A 72 4.78 12.33 15.23
C LYS A 72 3.45 13.09 15.25
N TYR A 73 2.47 12.68 14.45
CA TYR A 73 1.20 13.39 14.28
C TYR A 73 0.05 12.68 15.00
N LYS A 74 -0.38 13.24 16.14
CA LYS A 74 -1.52 12.70 16.93
C LYS A 74 -2.89 13.10 16.38
N ASP A 75 -2.96 14.20 15.65
CA ASP A 75 -4.19 14.68 15.03
C ASP A 75 -4.46 13.88 13.73
N PRO A 76 -5.61 13.19 13.61
CA PRO A 76 -5.91 12.36 12.45
C PRO A 76 -5.90 13.14 11.13
N VAL A 77 -6.47 14.35 11.09
CA VAL A 77 -6.53 15.16 9.85
C VAL A 77 -5.14 15.53 9.35
N GLN A 78 -4.26 15.95 10.26
CA GLN A 78 -2.87 16.25 9.91
C GLN A 78 -2.13 15.00 9.45
N LEU A 79 -2.39 13.85 10.08
CA LEU A 79 -1.78 12.59 9.70
C LEU A 79 -2.20 12.17 8.28
N GLU A 80 -3.49 12.27 7.94
CA GLU A 80 -4.02 11.98 6.61
C GLU A 80 -3.35 12.84 5.53
N GLN A 81 -3.25 14.15 5.78
CA GLN A 81 -2.59 15.08 4.86
C GLN A 81 -1.10 14.77 4.66
N LYS A 82 -0.42 14.29 5.71
CA LYS A 82 1.00 13.96 5.64
C LYS A 82 1.28 12.62 4.96
N ILE A 83 0.44 11.61 5.22
CA ILE A 83 0.53 10.31 4.55
C ILE A 83 0.08 10.41 3.09
N ASN A 84 -0.89 11.29 2.80
CA ASN A 84 -1.42 11.57 1.47
C ASN A 84 -1.85 10.29 0.72
N ALA A 85 -2.54 9.38 1.41
CA ALA A 85 -2.99 8.09 0.88
C ALA A 85 -4.46 7.79 1.19
N GLY A 86 -5.31 8.83 1.22
CA GLY A 86 -6.73 8.70 1.55
C GLY A 86 -7.01 8.85 3.06
N LEU A 87 -8.14 8.28 3.50
CA LEU A 87 -8.56 8.28 4.91
C LEU A 87 -7.72 7.31 5.75
N LEU A 88 -7.63 7.54 7.06
CA LEU A 88 -6.89 6.62 7.95
C LEU A 88 -7.44 5.19 7.92
N GLU A 89 -8.75 5.01 7.77
CA GLU A 89 -9.37 3.70 7.65
C GLU A 89 -8.87 2.92 6.43
N GLU A 90 -8.67 3.60 5.29
CA GLU A 90 -8.11 2.99 4.09
C GLU A 90 -6.64 2.62 4.30
N VAL A 91 -5.89 3.48 5.01
CA VAL A 91 -4.48 3.22 5.35
C VAL A 91 -4.35 2.02 6.30
N ILE A 92 -5.28 1.82 7.23
CA ILE A 92 -5.33 0.63 8.10
C ILE A 92 -5.54 -0.62 7.25
N LEU A 93 -6.54 -0.59 6.35
CA LEU A 93 -6.80 -1.71 5.44
C LEU A 93 -5.56 -2.01 4.58
N GLN A 94 -4.90 -0.98 4.06
CA GLN A 94 -3.65 -1.14 3.32
C GLN A 94 -2.55 -1.79 4.18
N ALA A 95 -2.39 -1.36 5.43
CA ALA A 95 -1.38 -1.91 6.34
C ALA A 95 -1.64 -3.38 6.69
N ASP A 96 -2.91 -3.77 6.85
CA ASP A 96 -3.30 -5.16 7.10
C ASP A 96 -3.11 -6.03 5.85
N ASN A 97 -3.48 -5.53 4.67
CA ASN A 97 -3.20 -6.21 3.40
C ASN A 97 -1.69 -6.39 3.17
N GLU A 98 -0.88 -5.38 3.49
CA GLU A 98 0.58 -5.46 3.39
C GLU A 98 1.15 -6.50 4.36
N LEU A 99 0.59 -6.64 5.56
CA LEU A 99 0.98 -7.68 6.51
C LEU A 99 0.66 -9.08 5.96
N GLU A 100 -0.50 -9.28 5.36
CA GLU A 100 -0.88 -10.55 4.73
C GLU A 100 -0.01 -10.86 3.51
N LEU A 101 0.29 -9.86 2.70
CA LEU A 101 1.21 -9.95 1.58
C LEU A 101 2.61 -10.36 2.07
N ALA A 102 3.16 -9.67 3.08
CA ALA A 102 4.47 -9.98 3.64
C ALA A 102 4.54 -11.43 4.16
N ARG A 103 3.47 -11.93 4.79
CA ARG A 103 3.38 -13.33 5.21
C ARG A 103 3.35 -14.30 4.03
N SER A 104 2.65 -13.95 2.96
CA SER A 104 2.56 -14.76 1.74
C SER A 104 3.90 -14.78 0.98
N MET A 105 4.60 -13.65 0.94
CA MET A 105 5.93 -13.51 0.33
C MET A 105 6.97 -14.44 0.97
N LEU A 106 6.84 -14.75 2.27
CA LEU A 106 7.69 -15.75 2.94
C LEU A 106 7.52 -17.15 2.35
N ASN A 107 6.31 -17.50 1.92
CA ASN A 107 6.03 -18.79 1.29
C ASN A 107 6.46 -18.79 -0.18
N TRP A 108 6.24 -17.68 -0.90
CA TRP A 108 6.52 -17.58 -2.34
C TRP A 108 8.00 -17.37 -2.67
N ARG A 109 8.76 -16.72 -1.77
CA ARG A 109 10.19 -16.44 -1.92
C ARG A 109 10.55 -15.80 -3.27
N PRO A 110 9.94 -14.66 -3.64
CA PRO A 110 10.14 -14.02 -4.94
C PRO A 110 11.56 -13.48 -5.17
N TRP A 111 12.42 -13.47 -4.14
CA TRP A 111 13.82 -13.09 -4.23
C TRP A 111 14.71 -14.19 -4.80
N GLU A 112 14.18 -15.41 -4.97
CA GLU A 112 14.89 -16.47 -5.67
C GLU A 112 14.99 -16.17 -7.17
N PRO A 113 16.01 -16.67 -7.87
CA PRO A 113 16.13 -16.51 -9.32
C PRO A 113 14.90 -17.06 -10.07
N LEU A 114 14.68 -16.54 -11.28
CA LEU A 114 13.60 -17.01 -12.15
C LEU A 114 13.66 -18.53 -12.34
N VAL A 115 12.51 -19.19 -12.11
CA VAL A 115 12.37 -20.64 -12.25
C VAL A 115 12.65 -21.11 -13.68
N ALA A 116 12.25 -20.30 -14.67
CA ALA A 116 12.50 -20.57 -16.08
C ALA A 116 12.73 -19.26 -16.85
N THR A 117 13.63 -19.30 -17.83
CA THR A 117 13.82 -18.21 -18.79
C THR A 117 12.70 -18.22 -19.82
N ALA A 118 12.31 -17.04 -20.30
CA ALA A 118 11.35 -16.94 -21.38
C ALA A 118 11.90 -17.55 -22.68
N PRO A 119 11.09 -18.26 -23.49
CA PRO A 119 11.40 -18.60 -24.87
C PRO A 119 11.67 -17.34 -25.71
N GLU A 120 12.57 -17.45 -26.70
CA GLU A 120 13.14 -16.32 -27.48
C GLU A 120 12.09 -15.40 -28.16
N ASN A 121 10.90 -15.93 -28.40
CA ASN A 121 9.80 -15.32 -29.14
C ASN A 121 8.53 -15.11 -28.30
N GLN A 122 8.54 -15.42 -26.98
CA GLN A 122 7.37 -15.26 -26.11
C GLN A 122 6.94 -13.79 -25.96
N TRP A 123 7.90 -12.86 -25.84
CA TRP A 123 7.64 -11.44 -25.59
C TRP A 123 7.86 -10.53 -26.82
N GLN A 124 7.95 -11.10 -28.03
CA GLN A 124 8.04 -10.31 -29.26
C GLN A 124 6.65 -9.83 -29.70
N TRP A 125 6.43 -8.53 -29.66
CA TRP A 125 5.22 -7.87 -30.18
C TRP A 125 5.59 -6.78 -31.20
N PRO A 126 4.88 -6.67 -32.35
CA PRO A 126 3.81 -7.56 -32.82
C PRO A 126 4.33 -8.96 -33.17
N PHE A 127 3.45 -9.96 -33.22
CA PHE A 127 3.82 -11.30 -33.66
C PHE A 127 4.43 -11.24 -35.06
N LYS A 128 5.62 -11.80 -35.23
CA LYS A 128 6.12 -12.10 -36.57
C LYS A 128 5.21 -13.18 -37.13
N ALA A 129 4.37 -12.83 -38.10
CA ALA A 129 3.63 -13.81 -38.86
C ALA A 129 4.63 -14.88 -39.32
N LEU A 130 4.32 -16.15 -39.08
CA LEU A 130 5.11 -17.29 -39.54
C LEU A 130 5.26 -17.14 -41.06
N ALA A 131 6.38 -16.54 -41.51
CA ALA A 131 6.73 -16.51 -42.91
C ALA A 131 6.86 -17.98 -43.31
N GLY A 132 5.88 -18.44 -44.10
CA GLY A 132 5.67 -19.85 -44.35
C GLY A 132 6.96 -20.54 -44.77
N SER A 133 7.25 -21.66 -44.12
CA SER A 133 8.00 -22.74 -44.72
C SER A 133 7.18 -23.25 -45.92
N GLY A 134 7.28 -22.53 -47.02
CA GLY A 134 6.67 -22.85 -48.30
C GLY A 134 7.69 -22.51 -49.36
N SER A 135 8.58 -23.45 -49.66
CA SER A 135 9.32 -23.47 -50.92
C SER A 135 8.30 -23.65 -52.05
N ALA A 136 7.68 -22.56 -52.50
CA ALA A 136 6.91 -22.54 -53.73
C ALA A 136 7.84 -22.03 -54.83
N THR A 137 8.46 -22.97 -55.54
CA THR A 137 8.89 -22.74 -56.91
C THR A 137 7.65 -22.33 -57.71
N ASP A 138 7.53 -21.06 -58.09
CA ASP A 138 6.63 -20.67 -59.16
C ASP A 138 7.41 -19.82 -60.18
N ASN A 139 7.34 -20.28 -61.42
CA ASN A 139 8.16 -19.92 -62.56
C ASN A 139 7.32 -18.95 -63.41
N ARG A 140 7.79 -17.71 -63.59
CA ARG A 140 7.26 -16.81 -64.63
C ARG A 140 8.32 -15.84 -65.11
#